data_AF-A0A7C3CAM4-F1
#
_entry.id   AF-A0A7C3CAM4-F1
#
_cell.length_a   1.000
_cell.length_b   1.000
_cell.length_c   1.000
_cell.angle_alpha   90.00
_cell.angle_beta   90.00
_cell.angle_gamma   90.00
#
_symmetry.space_group_name_H-M   'P 1'
#
loop_
_entity.id
_entity.type
_entity.pdbx_description
1 polymer ?
#
loop_
_entity_poly.entity_id
_entity_poly.type
_entity_poly.pdbx_seq_one_letter_code
_entity_poly.pdbx_strand_id
1 'polypeptide(L)'
;MFEKIIKYCCLFALLLLLFIPALKQHIPLLQKRYSGAKLKGYFPPVDSAHFSIKNWMDGSFQNKIEPFVKRNLKIRPIAVRINNQLHHDLLGENRANKIVNGKDGYLFSEEYIYALQGLDFIGLEKIKTQSKKLRLVSEVLKKENDVDIIVAIALNKAEFLKEKLPPQYDLENLKPTNYQTYLDFFKKNKIKVLDFNQYFLTQKNKTKHHFATKHGVHWSLYGGLVAADSMLSYVGKIKGKKINHLDKSEIIKTTVSRKEDQDIGNLLNLYRPLPTDTFSYFEHYLFPKEKRKPYRPNILLVGDSFSWTIWGQDIPHHYWGDSSLFLYYYNTIWDTKWGPLSNTPLQQKQKLPFAKQSDAIFLLNTPMNMGGFGSGFIEDIFDELGGIYDGKNTTIDSLLVRNMDDDTRLGFEIFGKNKIGNVLLKKEIKTNGNQNYELNLKMNLHQNLKIVLKNENKIIWESILDKNENEFFEKINMGNDVEKVGLQIEVAEENTTNEGSEIYDIFFEKK
;
A
#
# COMPACT_ATOMS: atom_id res chain seq x y z
N MET A 1 51.19 42.47 20.68
CA MET A 1 49.94 42.87 21.37
C MET A 1 48.72 42.72 20.46
N PHE A 2 48.78 43.25 19.24
CA PHE A 2 47.73 43.16 18.23
C PHE A 2 47.27 41.72 17.89
N GLU A 3 48.20 40.78 17.67
CA GLU A 3 47.85 39.37 17.42
C GLU A 3 47.10 38.70 18.58
N LYS A 4 47.43 39.05 19.84
CA LYS A 4 46.73 38.50 21.02
C LYS A 4 45.30 39.02 21.06
N ILE A 5 45.09 40.30 20.78
CA ILE A 5 43.77 40.92 20.70
C ILE A 5 42.93 40.22 19.64
N ILE A 6 43.46 40.00 18.44
CA ILE A 6 42.76 39.26 17.36
C ILE A 6 42.38 37.86 17.82
N LYS A 7 43.30 37.10 18.43
CA LYS A 7 43.00 35.74 18.93
C LYS A 7 41.88 35.74 19.97
N TYR A 8 41.89 36.68 20.92
CA TYR A 8 40.82 36.80 21.91
C TYR A 8 39.49 37.23 21.29
N CYS A 9 39.50 38.13 20.32
CA CYS A 9 38.29 38.51 19.57
C CYS A 9 37.71 37.31 18.80
N CYS A 10 38.54 36.51 18.13
CA CYS A 10 38.11 35.30 17.43
C CYS A 10 37.54 34.25 18.40
N LEU A 11 38.21 34.01 19.54
CA LEU A 11 37.72 33.09 20.57
C LEU A 11 36.39 33.57 21.16
N PHE A 12 36.27 34.85 21.48
CA PHE A 12 35.03 35.42 21.99
C PHE A 12 33.88 35.32 20.97
N ALA A 13 34.15 35.60 19.70
CA ALA A 13 33.18 35.43 18.63
C ALA A 13 32.75 33.96 18.48
N LEU A 14 33.70 33.01 18.57
CA LEU A 14 33.40 31.57 18.54
C LEU A 14 32.52 31.15 19.71
N LEU A 15 32.84 31.60 20.93
CA LEU A 15 32.04 31.32 22.12
C LEU A 15 30.63 31.89 21.98
N LEU A 16 30.50 33.16 21.53
CA LEU A 16 29.19 33.76 21.26
C LEU A 16 28.39 32.96 20.22
N LEU A 17 29.02 32.50 19.14
CA LEU A 17 28.39 31.66 18.11
C LEU A 17 27.85 30.34 18.71
N LEU A 18 28.59 29.72 19.63
CA LEU A 18 28.16 28.50 20.34
C LEU A 18 26.95 28.75 21.25
N PHE A 19 26.78 29.97 21.77
CA PHE A 19 25.62 30.33 22.59
C PHE A 19 24.37 30.72 21.78
N ILE A 20 24.47 30.95 20.47
CA ILE A 20 23.33 31.35 19.62
C ILE A 20 22.12 30.40 19.74
N PRO A 21 22.27 29.05 19.72
CA PRO A 21 21.15 28.14 19.89
C PRO A 21 20.43 28.34 21.22
N ALA A 22 21.17 28.52 22.32
CA ALA A 22 20.62 28.74 23.65
C ALA A 22 19.94 30.11 23.77
N LEU A 23 20.60 31.17 23.28
CA LEU A 23 20.03 32.52 23.24
C LEU A 23 18.70 32.55 22.47
N LYS A 24 18.65 31.91 21.29
CA LYS A 24 17.41 31.82 20.52
C LYS A 24 16.34 30.96 21.19
N GLN A 25 16.73 29.91 21.90
CA GLN A 25 15.80 29.02 22.59
C GLN A 25 15.12 29.72 23.77
N HIS A 26 15.82 30.61 24.49
CA HIS A 26 15.33 31.19 25.75
C HIS A 26 14.91 32.66 25.68
N ILE A 27 15.26 33.39 24.61
CA ILE A 27 14.87 34.80 24.45
C ILE A 27 13.64 34.92 23.53
N PRO A 28 12.46 35.31 24.04
CA PRO A 28 11.21 35.35 23.26
C PRO A 28 11.28 36.24 22.01
N LEU A 29 12.03 37.35 22.08
CA LEU A 29 12.24 38.25 20.94
C LEU A 29 12.94 37.54 19.78
N LEU A 30 13.96 36.72 20.07
CA LEU A 30 14.71 35.96 19.08
C LEU A 30 13.92 34.76 18.54
N GLN A 31 13.04 34.18 19.35
CA GLN A 31 12.11 33.15 18.89
C GLN A 31 11.18 33.70 17.80
N LYS A 32 10.57 34.88 18.01
CA LYS A 32 9.62 35.46 17.05
C LYS A 32 10.29 36.00 15.78
N ARG A 33 11.42 36.69 15.89
CA ARG A 33 12.03 37.45 14.77
C ARG A 33 12.79 36.59 13.76
N TYR A 34 13.12 35.34 14.11
CA TYR A 34 13.91 34.43 13.26
C TYR A 34 13.34 33.01 13.20
N SER A 35 12.03 32.82 13.35
CA SER A 35 11.42 31.51 13.12
C SER A 35 11.46 31.18 11.63
N GLY A 36 12.47 30.42 11.19
CA GLY A 36 12.53 29.91 9.82
C GLY A 36 11.33 29.02 9.51
N ALA A 37 10.86 29.02 8.26
CA ALA A 37 9.82 28.11 7.81
C ALA A 37 10.18 26.66 8.18
N LYS A 38 9.16 25.86 8.55
CA LYS A 38 9.34 24.45 8.92
C LYS A 38 10.14 23.72 7.83
N LEU A 39 11.02 22.82 8.26
CA LEU A 39 11.72 21.94 7.34
C LEU A 39 10.71 21.01 6.66
N LYS A 40 10.94 20.74 5.37
CA LYS A 40 10.19 19.75 4.60
C LYS A 40 10.78 18.37 4.83
N GLY A 41 9.90 17.36 4.91
CA GLY A 41 10.26 15.97 5.19
C GLY A 41 9.40 15.36 6.30
N TYR A 42 9.49 14.04 6.45
CA TYR A 42 8.85 13.32 7.53
C TYR A 42 9.73 13.34 8.78
N PHE A 43 9.13 13.76 9.89
CA PHE A 43 9.78 13.78 11.19
C PHE A 43 8.83 13.09 12.17
N PRO A 44 9.09 11.85 12.63
CA PRO A 44 8.21 11.13 13.58
C PRO A 44 8.31 11.73 14.98
N PRO A 45 7.23 11.95 15.75
CA PRO A 45 7.31 12.58 17.07
C PRO A 45 8.38 11.92 17.96
N VAL A 46 9.10 12.74 18.71
CA VAL A 46 10.12 12.29 19.67
C VAL A 46 9.60 12.67 21.04
N ASP A 47 9.47 11.68 21.91
CA ASP A 47 9.01 11.90 23.28
C ASP A 47 10.11 12.59 24.10
N SER A 48 9.73 13.60 24.89
CA SER A 48 10.61 14.13 25.92
C SER A 48 10.57 13.21 27.14
N ALA A 49 11.73 12.84 27.69
CA ALA A 49 11.74 12.22 29.02
C ALA A 49 11.28 13.20 30.09
N HIS A 50 10.48 12.71 31.03
CA HIS A 50 10.24 13.41 32.29
C HIS A 50 11.48 13.28 33.18
N PHE A 51 11.92 14.42 33.72
CA PHE A 51 13.02 14.45 34.67
C PHE A 51 12.63 13.68 35.93
N SER A 52 13.51 12.78 36.36
CA SER A 52 13.48 12.16 37.68
C SER A 52 14.91 11.81 38.07
N ILE A 53 15.20 11.72 39.37
CA ILE A 53 16.53 11.35 39.86
C ILE A 53 16.92 9.96 39.32
N LYS A 54 15.97 9.02 39.26
CA LYS A 54 16.16 7.70 38.68
C LYS A 54 16.58 7.79 37.20
N ASN A 55 15.81 8.49 36.38
CA ASN A 55 16.06 8.62 34.94
C ASN A 55 17.36 9.39 34.63
N TRP A 56 17.75 10.29 35.53
CA TRP A 56 19.01 11.03 35.41
C TRP A 56 20.22 10.14 35.71
N MET A 57 20.14 9.35 36.78
CA MET A 57 21.23 8.47 37.21
C MET A 57 21.42 7.25 36.31
N ASP A 58 20.35 6.74 35.67
CA ASP A 58 20.42 5.63 34.72
C ASP A 58 20.68 6.05 33.27
N GLY A 59 20.80 7.35 32.99
CA GLY A 59 21.10 7.91 31.66
C GLY A 59 19.90 8.00 30.71
N SER A 60 18.72 7.50 31.09
CA SER A 60 17.54 7.48 30.22
C SER A 60 16.98 8.88 29.94
N PHE A 61 17.15 9.83 30.87
CA PHE A 61 16.78 11.22 30.66
C PHE A 61 17.62 11.86 29.55
N GLN A 62 18.94 11.72 29.62
CA GLN A 62 19.91 12.29 28.68
C GLN A 62 19.68 11.72 27.27
N ASN A 63 19.54 10.40 27.17
CA ASN A 63 19.30 9.68 25.92
C ASN A 63 18.00 10.13 25.21
N LYS A 64 16.97 10.53 25.96
CA LYS A 64 15.67 10.97 25.41
C LYS A 64 15.58 12.48 25.22
N ILE A 65 16.14 13.29 26.13
CA ILE A 65 16.07 14.75 26.05
C ILE A 65 16.96 15.31 24.94
N GLU A 66 18.10 14.68 24.66
CA GLU A 66 19.02 15.13 23.61
C GLU A 66 18.37 15.13 22.21
N PRO A 67 17.78 14.01 21.71
CA PRO A 67 17.11 14.02 20.41
C PRO A 67 15.88 14.93 20.41
N PHE A 68 15.15 15.03 21.53
CA PHE A 68 14.01 15.95 21.68
C PHE A 68 14.45 17.41 21.52
N VAL A 69 15.48 17.84 22.26
CA VAL A 69 16.02 19.20 22.17
C VAL A 69 16.57 19.46 20.78
N LYS A 70 17.47 18.60 20.28
CA LYS A 70 18.06 18.72 18.92
C LYS A 70 16.98 18.96 17.87
N ARG A 71 15.86 18.24 17.97
CA ARG A 71 14.74 18.35 17.03
C ARG A 71 13.89 19.60 17.20
N ASN A 72 13.66 20.02 18.43
CA ASN A 72 12.79 21.14 18.78
C ASN A 72 13.52 22.49 18.89
N LEU A 73 14.84 22.52 18.72
CA LEU A 73 15.65 23.74 18.67
C LEU A 73 15.08 24.72 17.64
N LYS A 74 14.72 25.93 18.08
CA LYS A 74 14.15 26.97 17.20
C LYS A 74 15.12 27.46 16.12
N ILE A 75 16.43 27.26 16.29
CA ILE A 75 17.44 27.57 15.26
C ILE A 75 17.54 26.50 14.18
N ARG A 76 17.09 25.26 14.44
CA ARG A 76 17.31 24.11 13.57
C ARG A 76 16.93 24.34 12.11
N PRO A 77 15.75 24.90 11.77
CA PRO A 77 15.40 25.10 10.36
C PRO A 77 16.38 26.01 9.61
N ILE A 78 16.89 27.04 10.29
CA ILE A 78 17.88 27.96 9.73
C ILE A 78 19.22 27.24 9.54
N ALA A 79 19.72 26.61 10.62
CA ALA A 79 21.01 25.92 10.59
C ALA A 79 21.07 24.82 9.52
N VAL A 80 20.01 24.02 9.40
CA VAL A 80 19.90 22.97 8.37
C VAL A 80 19.94 23.58 6.97
N ARG A 81 19.18 24.64 6.71
CA ARG A 81 19.17 25.29 5.39
C ARG A 81 20.52 25.92 5.03
N ILE A 82 21.22 26.54 6.01
CA ILE A 82 22.57 27.10 5.79
C ILE A 82 23.52 25.97 5.42
N ASN A 83 23.53 24.91 6.22
CA ASN A 83 24.38 23.75 5.99
C ASN A 83 24.11 23.15 4.59
N ASN A 84 22.85 22.90 4.27
CA ASN A 84 22.48 22.32 2.97
C ASN A 84 22.86 23.25 1.81
N GLN A 85 22.69 24.57 1.95
CA GLN A 85 23.09 25.53 0.93
C GLN A 85 24.61 25.55 0.72
N LEU A 86 25.41 25.49 1.79
CA LEU A 86 26.87 25.48 1.69
C LEU A 86 27.37 24.21 1.01
N HIS A 87 26.84 23.05 1.38
CA HIS A 87 27.17 21.79 0.69
C HIS A 87 26.77 21.83 -0.79
N HIS A 88 25.60 22.38 -1.10
CA HIS A 88 25.15 22.51 -2.48
C HIS A 88 26.05 23.46 -3.29
N ASP A 89 26.30 24.68 -2.80
CA ASP A 89 27.02 25.71 -3.55
C ASP A 89 28.53 25.43 -3.65
N LEU A 90 29.14 24.84 -2.61
CA LEU A 90 30.59 24.64 -2.55
C LEU A 90 31.05 23.25 -3.00
N LEU A 91 30.22 22.23 -2.79
CA LEU A 91 30.58 20.83 -3.06
C LEU A 91 29.73 20.17 -4.15
N GLY A 92 28.63 20.81 -4.58
CA GLY A 92 27.68 20.19 -5.51
C GLY A 92 26.92 19.00 -4.89
N GLU A 93 26.88 18.92 -3.55
CA GLU A 93 26.31 17.80 -2.82
C GLU A 93 24.93 18.11 -2.24
N ASN A 94 24.00 17.16 -2.38
CA ASN A 94 22.74 17.19 -1.66
C ASN A 94 22.84 16.37 -0.37
N ARG A 95 22.43 16.97 0.75
CA ARG A 95 22.44 16.34 2.08
C ARG A 95 21.15 15.61 2.43
N ALA A 96 20.19 15.58 1.50
CA ALA A 96 18.94 14.88 1.69
C ALA A 96 19.08 13.42 1.24
N ASN A 97 18.74 12.50 2.13
CA ASN A 97 18.93 11.07 1.91
C ASN A 97 18.16 10.57 0.69
N LYS A 98 18.76 9.60 -0.02
CA LYS A 98 18.19 8.92 -1.18
C LYS A 98 17.85 9.81 -2.38
N ILE A 99 18.41 11.02 -2.46
CA ILE A 99 18.25 11.92 -3.61
C ILE A 99 19.53 11.93 -4.43
N VAL A 100 19.39 11.59 -5.70
CA VAL A 100 20.47 11.53 -6.69
C VAL A 100 20.45 12.80 -7.54
N ASN A 101 21.61 13.44 -7.63
CA ASN A 101 21.86 14.56 -8.56
C ASN A 101 22.05 14.03 -9.97
N GLY A 102 21.08 14.25 -10.84
CA GLY A 102 21.15 14.01 -12.28
C GLY A 102 21.80 15.16 -13.05
N LYS A 103 21.94 14.97 -14.36
CA LYS A 103 22.42 16.00 -15.30
C LYS A 103 21.42 17.16 -15.37
N ASP A 104 21.91 18.35 -15.72
CA ASP A 104 21.09 19.56 -15.94
C ASP A 104 20.19 19.96 -14.76
N GLY A 105 20.58 19.62 -13.53
CA GLY A 105 19.83 19.95 -12.31
C GLY A 105 18.60 19.05 -12.06
N TYR A 106 18.45 17.95 -12.79
CA TYR A 106 17.40 16.97 -12.49
C TYR A 106 17.70 16.22 -11.19
N LEU A 107 16.66 15.95 -10.40
CA LEU A 107 16.78 15.17 -9.17
C LEU A 107 16.00 13.87 -9.30
N PHE A 108 16.55 12.78 -8.75
CA PHE A 108 15.90 11.48 -8.73
C PHE A 108 15.85 10.91 -7.31
N SER A 109 14.80 10.16 -6.97
CA SER A 109 14.90 9.22 -5.84
C SER A 109 15.73 8.01 -6.29
N GLU A 110 16.62 7.52 -5.45
CA GLU A 110 17.38 6.27 -5.70
C GLU A 110 16.46 5.10 -6.03
N GLU A 111 15.27 5.06 -5.43
CA GLU A 111 14.29 3.99 -5.58
C GLU A 111 13.80 3.84 -7.04
N TYR A 112 13.76 4.93 -7.81
CA TYR A 112 13.48 4.84 -9.25
C TYR A 112 14.56 4.11 -10.02
N ILE A 113 15.81 4.35 -9.64
CA ILE A 113 16.97 3.76 -10.31
C ILE A 113 17.05 2.28 -9.97
N TYR A 114 16.78 1.91 -8.71
CA TYR A 114 16.69 0.50 -8.30
C TYR A 114 15.60 -0.24 -9.06
N ALA A 115 14.43 0.37 -9.24
CA ALA A 115 13.34 -0.21 -10.02
C ALA A 115 13.69 -0.36 -11.51
N LEU A 116 14.41 0.61 -12.09
CA LEU A 116 14.91 0.53 -13.47
C LEU A 116 15.96 -0.58 -13.63
N GLN A 117 16.84 -0.76 -12.65
CA GLN A 117 17.92 -1.75 -12.68
C GLN A 117 17.50 -3.15 -12.22
N GLY A 118 16.29 -3.31 -11.68
CA GLY A 118 15.81 -4.56 -11.10
C GLY A 118 16.48 -4.93 -9.77
N LEU A 119 17.01 -3.96 -9.04
CA LEU A 119 17.66 -4.19 -7.74
C LEU A 119 16.65 -4.44 -6.61
N ASP A 120 15.39 -4.07 -6.82
CA ASP A 120 14.26 -4.29 -5.91
C ASP A 120 13.41 -5.51 -6.32
N PHE A 121 13.87 -6.31 -7.27
CA PHE A 121 13.09 -7.41 -7.85
C PHE A 121 12.72 -8.46 -6.79
N ILE A 122 11.43 -8.71 -6.61
CA ILE A 122 10.93 -9.61 -5.55
C ILE A 122 10.88 -11.09 -5.94
N GLY A 123 11.28 -11.41 -7.17
CA GLY A 123 11.31 -12.77 -7.69
C GLY A 123 10.04 -13.17 -8.45
N LEU A 124 10.25 -14.03 -9.45
CA LEU A 124 9.23 -14.48 -10.40
C LEU A 124 8.02 -15.14 -9.73
N GLU A 125 8.24 -16.07 -8.80
CA GLU A 125 7.15 -16.85 -8.19
C GLU A 125 6.24 -15.99 -7.32
N LYS A 126 6.78 -14.99 -6.61
CA LYS A 126 5.95 -14.05 -5.82
C LYS A 126 5.02 -13.25 -6.73
N ILE A 127 5.56 -12.69 -7.81
CA ILE A 127 4.79 -11.91 -8.81
C ILE A 127 3.73 -12.78 -9.49
N LYS A 128 4.11 -13.99 -9.91
CA LYS A 128 3.22 -14.96 -10.53
C LYS A 128 2.05 -15.32 -9.63
N THR A 129 2.31 -15.63 -8.37
CA THR A 129 1.29 -15.99 -7.38
C THR A 129 0.35 -14.83 -7.09
N GLN A 130 0.90 -13.63 -6.84
CA GLN A 130 0.07 -12.45 -6.62
C GLN A 130 -0.79 -12.11 -7.85
N SER A 131 -0.24 -12.22 -9.06
CA SER A 131 -0.98 -12.01 -10.30
C SER A 131 -2.10 -13.04 -10.50
N LYS A 132 -1.91 -14.30 -10.07
CA LYS A 132 -2.98 -15.32 -10.08
C LYS A 132 -4.09 -14.97 -9.08
N LYS A 133 -3.75 -14.55 -7.85
CA LYS A 133 -4.72 -14.10 -6.85
C LYS A 133 -5.54 -12.93 -7.38
N LEU A 134 -4.88 -11.91 -7.93
CA LEU A 134 -5.56 -10.75 -8.52
C LEU A 134 -6.52 -11.14 -9.63
N ARG A 135 -6.16 -12.09 -10.50
CA ARG A 135 -7.07 -12.59 -11.54
C ARG A 135 -8.36 -13.15 -10.93
N LEU A 136 -8.24 -14.04 -9.95
CA LEU A 136 -9.39 -14.68 -9.31
C LEU A 136 -10.26 -13.66 -8.58
N VAL A 137 -9.64 -12.75 -7.82
CA VAL A 137 -10.36 -11.64 -7.16
C VAL A 137 -11.11 -10.79 -8.18
N SER A 138 -10.47 -10.47 -9.31
CA SER A 138 -11.09 -9.70 -10.40
C SER A 138 -12.28 -10.43 -11.02
N GLU A 139 -12.16 -11.75 -11.24
CA GLU A 139 -13.23 -12.58 -11.82
C GLU A 139 -14.44 -12.68 -10.88
N VAL A 140 -14.21 -12.93 -9.59
CA VAL A 140 -15.28 -13.03 -8.57
C VAL A 140 -15.98 -11.69 -8.39
N LEU A 141 -15.26 -10.60 -8.16
CA LEU A 141 -15.86 -9.28 -7.98
C LEU A 141 -16.59 -8.80 -9.24
N LYS A 142 -16.09 -9.15 -10.44
CA LYS A 142 -16.81 -8.86 -11.69
C LYS A 142 -18.11 -9.65 -11.80
N LYS A 143 -18.09 -10.94 -11.46
CA LYS A 143 -19.26 -11.83 -11.56
C LYS A 143 -20.34 -11.49 -10.53
N GLU A 144 -19.95 -11.27 -9.28
CA GLU A 144 -20.89 -11.13 -8.16
C GLU A 144 -21.38 -9.71 -7.93
N ASN A 145 -20.56 -8.71 -8.29
CA ASN A 145 -20.80 -7.32 -7.94
C ASN A 145 -20.73 -6.36 -9.15
N ASP A 146 -20.47 -6.87 -10.35
CA ASP A 146 -20.13 -6.05 -11.53
C ASP A 146 -18.97 -5.07 -11.27
N VAL A 147 -18.01 -5.42 -10.42
CA VAL A 147 -16.86 -4.54 -10.14
C VAL A 147 -15.72 -4.87 -11.11
N ASP A 148 -15.19 -3.85 -11.78
CA ASP A 148 -13.98 -4.01 -12.62
C ASP A 148 -12.73 -3.60 -11.84
N ILE A 149 -11.74 -4.49 -11.74
CA ILE A 149 -10.41 -4.15 -11.22
C ILE A 149 -9.49 -3.78 -12.39
N ILE A 150 -8.84 -2.63 -12.27
CA ILE A 150 -7.90 -2.09 -13.26
C ILE A 150 -6.58 -1.77 -12.55
N VAL A 151 -5.49 -2.29 -13.09
CA VAL A 151 -4.15 -1.89 -12.66
C VAL A 151 -3.76 -0.61 -13.39
N ALA A 152 -3.39 0.43 -12.66
CA ALA A 152 -2.86 1.66 -13.22
C ALA A 152 -1.39 1.79 -12.82
N ILE A 153 -0.49 1.80 -13.81
CA ILE A 153 0.95 1.92 -13.55
C ILE A 153 1.37 3.35 -13.80
N ALA A 154 1.89 4.01 -12.76
CA ALA A 154 2.37 5.38 -12.85
C ALA A 154 3.76 5.47 -13.49
N LEU A 155 4.23 6.69 -13.74
CA LEU A 155 5.50 6.97 -14.41
C LEU A 155 6.70 6.48 -13.59
N ASN A 156 7.65 5.78 -14.23
CA ASN A 156 9.01 5.63 -13.71
C ASN A 156 9.86 6.82 -14.19
N LYS A 157 10.23 7.73 -13.26
CA LYS A 157 11.01 8.92 -13.61
C LYS A 157 12.41 8.58 -14.14
N ALA A 158 13.10 7.59 -13.57
CA ALA A 158 14.44 7.20 -14.01
C ALA A 158 14.42 6.61 -15.41
N GLU A 159 13.37 5.85 -15.77
CA GLU A 159 13.18 5.35 -17.13
C GLU A 159 12.80 6.49 -18.09
N PHE A 160 11.83 7.33 -17.69
CA PHE A 160 11.34 8.43 -18.51
C PHE A 160 12.42 9.48 -18.82
N LEU A 161 13.35 9.71 -17.90
CA LEU A 161 14.46 10.66 -18.05
C LEU A 161 15.81 9.96 -17.98
N LYS A 162 15.91 8.75 -18.56
CA LYS A 162 17.12 7.92 -18.54
C LYS A 162 18.38 8.68 -18.98
N GLU A 163 18.25 9.60 -19.94
CA GLU A 163 19.34 10.44 -20.44
C GLU A 163 19.90 11.43 -19.40
N LYS A 164 19.12 11.76 -18.38
CA LYS A 164 19.49 12.68 -17.29
C LYS A 164 20.09 11.96 -16.09
N LEU A 165 20.13 10.63 -16.10
CA LEU A 165 20.80 9.88 -15.03
C LEU A 165 22.32 10.09 -15.08
N PRO A 166 22.99 10.07 -13.92
CA PRO A 166 24.44 10.12 -13.84
C PRO A 166 25.11 8.89 -14.50
N PRO A 167 26.33 9.04 -15.05
CA PRO A 167 26.99 7.97 -15.79
C PRO A 167 27.42 6.78 -14.94
N GLN A 168 27.50 6.90 -13.60
CA GLN A 168 27.91 5.79 -12.73
C GLN A 168 26.86 4.68 -12.59
N TYR A 169 25.62 4.89 -13.04
CA TYR A 169 24.60 3.86 -13.00
C TYR A 169 24.70 2.96 -14.23
N ASP A 170 24.73 1.64 -14.04
CA ASP A 170 24.65 0.68 -15.13
C ASP A 170 23.25 0.72 -15.75
N LEU A 171 23.21 1.08 -17.04
CA LEU A 171 22.00 1.24 -17.84
C LEU A 171 21.92 0.25 -19.01
N GLU A 172 22.92 -0.63 -19.12
CA GLU A 172 23.09 -1.59 -20.22
C GLU A 172 22.77 -3.01 -19.77
N ASN A 173 23.24 -3.43 -18.58
CA ASN A 173 23.02 -4.78 -18.05
C ASN A 173 21.88 -4.80 -17.01
N LEU A 174 20.67 -4.47 -17.46
CA LEU A 174 19.50 -4.43 -16.57
C LEU A 174 19.06 -5.84 -16.16
N LYS A 175 18.77 -6.03 -14.87
CA LYS A 175 18.19 -7.26 -14.35
C LYS A 175 16.67 -7.29 -14.61
N PRO A 176 16.01 -8.46 -14.49
CA PRO A 176 14.55 -8.51 -14.48
C PRO A 176 13.98 -7.53 -13.44
N THR A 177 12.96 -6.76 -13.83
CA THR A 177 12.33 -5.76 -12.96
C THR A 177 10.96 -6.23 -12.50
N ASN A 178 10.49 -5.67 -11.38
CA ASN A 178 9.11 -5.88 -10.94
C ASN A 178 8.13 -5.47 -12.04
N TYR A 179 8.32 -4.26 -12.61
CA TYR A 179 7.46 -3.69 -13.65
C TYR A 179 7.25 -4.62 -14.85
N GLN A 180 8.31 -5.05 -15.52
CA GLN A 180 8.19 -5.89 -16.71
C GLN A 180 7.57 -7.26 -16.37
N THR A 181 8.01 -7.87 -15.25
CA THR A 181 7.52 -9.19 -14.85
C THR A 181 6.02 -9.15 -14.50
N TYR A 182 5.55 -8.13 -13.79
CA TYR A 182 4.11 -7.95 -13.53
C TYR A 182 3.33 -7.77 -14.82
N LEU A 183 3.79 -6.93 -15.75
CA LEU A 183 3.12 -6.73 -17.05
C LEU A 183 2.97 -8.05 -17.83
N ASP A 184 4.00 -8.89 -17.85
CA ASP A 184 3.95 -10.19 -18.53
C ASP A 184 2.88 -11.10 -17.91
N PHE A 185 2.80 -11.16 -16.58
CA PHE A 185 1.77 -11.95 -15.89
C PHE A 185 0.38 -11.33 -15.98
N PHE A 186 0.25 -10.01 -15.96
CA PHE A 186 -1.05 -9.33 -16.17
C PHE A 186 -1.59 -9.64 -17.55
N LYS A 187 -0.74 -9.57 -18.59
CA LYS A 187 -1.11 -9.98 -19.95
C LYS A 187 -1.53 -11.46 -20.00
N LYS A 188 -0.74 -12.36 -19.42
CA LYS A 188 -1.04 -13.80 -19.36
C LYS A 188 -2.37 -14.09 -18.65
N ASN A 189 -2.65 -13.36 -17.58
CA ASN A 189 -3.86 -13.50 -16.77
C ASN A 189 -5.03 -12.64 -17.24
N LYS A 190 -4.89 -11.93 -18.38
CA LYS A 190 -5.92 -11.03 -18.93
C LYS A 190 -6.40 -9.96 -17.94
N ILE A 191 -5.52 -9.49 -17.06
CA ILE A 191 -5.79 -8.39 -16.13
C ILE A 191 -5.81 -7.09 -16.92
N LYS A 192 -6.78 -6.21 -16.63
CA LYS A 192 -6.91 -4.90 -17.28
C LYS A 192 -5.81 -3.97 -16.77
N VAL A 193 -5.03 -3.38 -17.66
CA VAL A 193 -3.91 -2.49 -17.32
C VAL A 193 -4.01 -1.16 -18.07
N LEU A 194 -3.85 -0.06 -17.34
CA LEU A 194 -3.54 1.27 -17.86
C LEU A 194 -2.07 1.58 -17.54
N ASP A 195 -1.20 1.41 -18.53
CA ASP A 195 0.23 1.65 -18.38
C ASP A 195 0.59 3.08 -18.78
N PHE A 196 0.56 4.00 -17.81
CA PHE A 196 0.92 5.39 -18.05
C PHE A 196 2.42 5.59 -18.21
N ASN A 197 3.26 4.70 -17.66
CA ASN A 197 4.70 4.72 -17.88
C ASN A 197 5.02 4.56 -19.37
N GLN A 198 4.55 3.47 -19.97
CA GLN A 198 4.76 3.20 -21.39
C GLN A 198 4.08 4.26 -22.26
N TYR A 199 2.85 4.67 -21.92
CA TYR A 199 2.16 5.72 -22.66
C TYR A 199 2.96 7.02 -22.67
N PHE A 200 3.41 7.53 -21.51
CA PHE A 200 4.17 8.77 -21.44
C PHE A 200 5.51 8.68 -22.19
N LEU A 201 6.22 7.54 -22.11
CA LEU A 201 7.42 7.30 -22.93
C LEU A 201 7.13 7.48 -24.43
N THR A 202 6.02 6.94 -24.93
CA THR A 202 5.64 7.09 -26.36
C THR A 202 5.23 8.51 -26.74
N GLN A 203 4.79 9.31 -25.76
CA GLN A 203 4.39 10.70 -25.96
C GLN A 203 5.52 11.70 -25.73
N LYS A 204 6.64 11.30 -25.10
CA LYS A 204 7.73 12.19 -24.65
C LYS A 204 8.18 13.19 -25.72
N ASN A 205 8.36 12.74 -26.95
CA ASN A 205 8.83 13.57 -28.07
C ASN A 205 7.70 14.13 -28.95
N LYS A 206 6.43 13.85 -28.62
CA LYS A 206 5.23 14.26 -29.38
C LYS A 206 4.50 15.45 -28.76
N THR A 207 4.83 15.79 -27.51
CA THR A 207 4.22 16.90 -26.79
C THR A 207 5.27 17.86 -26.26
N LYS A 208 4.91 19.14 -26.19
CA LYS A 208 5.70 20.20 -25.54
C LYS A 208 5.46 20.27 -24.03
N HIS A 209 4.58 19.43 -23.49
CA HIS A 209 4.17 19.41 -22.09
C HIS A 209 4.91 18.27 -21.38
N HIS A 210 5.59 18.59 -20.28
CA HIS A 210 6.39 17.62 -19.56
C HIS A 210 5.50 16.72 -18.69
N PHE A 211 5.77 15.41 -18.68
CA PHE A 211 5.10 14.44 -17.80
C PHE A 211 5.87 14.18 -16.49
N ALA A 212 7.14 14.59 -16.40
CA ALA A 212 7.96 14.63 -15.20
C ALA A 212 8.68 15.96 -15.13
N THR A 213 9.03 16.42 -13.94
CA THR A 213 9.69 17.70 -13.70
C THR A 213 11.12 17.49 -13.21
N LYS A 214 11.99 18.50 -13.31
CA LYS A 214 13.33 18.45 -12.70
C LYS A 214 13.31 18.03 -11.23
N HIS A 215 12.43 18.61 -10.43
CA HIS A 215 12.48 18.51 -8.97
C HIS A 215 11.31 17.79 -8.30
N GLY A 216 10.43 17.15 -9.07
CA GLY A 216 9.33 16.33 -8.54
C GLY A 216 9.70 14.84 -8.49
N VAL A 217 9.26 14.12 -7.46
CA VAL A 217 9.29 12.65 -7.41
C VAL A 217 8.13 12.09 -8.20
N HIS A 218 6.97 12.75 -8.16
CA HIS A 218 5.78 12.33 -8.86
C HIS A 218 5.87 12.64 -10.36
N TRP A 219 4.94 12.11 -11.15
CA TRP A 219 4.66 12.72 -12.45
C TRP A 219 4.31 14.20 -12.25
N SER A 220 4.48 15.00 -13.28
CA SER A 220 3.99 16.38 -13.26
C SER A 220 2.49 16.41 -12.96
N LEU A 221 2.00 17.51 -12.38
CA LEU A 221 0.56 17.74 -12.22
C LEU A 221 -0.18 17.58 -13.56
N TYR A 222 0.38 18.08 -14.67
CA TYR A 222 -0.15 17.86 -16.03
C TYR A 222 -0.34 16.36 -16.34
N GLY A 223 0.70 15.56 -16.13
CA GLY A 223 0.67 14.12 -16.34
C GLY A 223 -0.37 13.42 -15.46
N GLY A 224 -0.47 13.80 -14.19
CA GLY A 224 -1.49 13.29 -13.27
C GLY A 224 -2.92 13.60 -13.73
N LEU A 225 -3.18 14.82 -14.21
CA LEU A 225 -4.49 15.20 -14.76
C LEU A 225 -4.82 14.43 -16.05
N VAL A 226 -3.84 14.22 -16.94
CA VAL A 226 -4.01 13.38 -18.14
C VAL A 226 -4.34 11.93 -17.76
N ALA A 227 -3.65 11.39 -16.74
CA ALA A 227 -3.91 10.04 -16.25
C ALA A 227 -5.32 9.93 -15.63
N ALA A 228 -5.71 10.89 -14.80
CA ALA A 228 -7.03 10.92 -14.16
C ALA A 228 -8.19 10.96 -15.17
N ASP A 229 -8.10 11.84 -16.17
CA ASP A 229 -9.11 11.91 -17.25
C ASP A 229 -9.17 10.61 -18.06
N SER A 230 -8.01 9.97 -18.29
CA SER A 230 -7.93 8.69 -19.01
C SER A 230 -8.52 7.54 -18.18
N MET A 231 -8.27 7.50 -16.87
CA MET A 231 -8.87 6.53 -15.95
C MET A 231 -10.39 6.64 -15.95
N LEU A 232 -10.92 7.86 -15.82
CA LEU A 232 -12.36 8.11 -15.86
C LEU A 232 -12.95 7.67 -17.21
N SER A 233 -12.31 8.06 -18.32
CA SER A 233 -12.69 7.68 -19.69
C SER A 233 -12.75 6.17 -19.89
N TYR A 234 -11.76 5.46 -19.34
CA TYR A 234 -11.70 4.01 -19.41
C TYR A 234 -12.88 3.38 -18.68
N VAL A 235 -13.23 3.86 -17.47
CA VAL A 235 -14.39 3.37 -16.72
C VAL A 235 -15.69 3.63 -17.49
N GLY A 236 -15.88 4.83 -18.03
CA GLY A 236 -17.04 5.15 -18.87
C GLY A 236 -17.19 4.19 -20.06
N LYS A 237 -16.08 3.91 -20.76
CA LYS A 237 -16.05 2.97 -21.88
C LYS A 237 -16.43 1.55 -21.49
N ILE A 238 -15.82 0.98 -20.44
CA ILE A 238 -16.11 -0.40 -20.03
C ILE A 238 -17.50 -0.58 -19.43
N LYS A 239 -18.07 0.49 -18.85
CA LYS A 239 -19.45 0.51 -18.34
C LYS A 239 -20.49 0.86 -19.41
N GLY A 240 -20.08 1.24 -20.63
CA GLY A 240 -20.97 1.72 -21.67
C GLY A 240 -21.75 2.98 -21.29
N LYS A 241 -21.19 3.81 -20.40
CA LYS A 241 -21.84 5.00 -19.83
C LYS A 241 -21.08 6.27 -20.22
N LYS A 242 -21.83 7.32 -20.53
CA LYS A 242 -21.26 8.66 -20.80
C LYS A 242 -20.82 9.32 -19.49
N ILE A 243 -19.58 9.77 -19.45
CA ILE A 243 -18.94 10.46 -18.33
C ILE A 243 -18.68 11.94 -18.66
N ASN A 244 -18.36 12.74 -17.64
CA ASN A 244 -17.72 14.04 -17.83
C ASN A 244 -16.21 13.88 -18.01
N HIS A 245 -15.61 14.78 -18.78
CA HIS A 245 -14.16 14.90 -18.94
C HIS A 245 -13.65 16.15 -18.25
N LEU A 246 -12.37 16.14 -17.88
CA LEU A 246 -11.69 17.34 -17.42
C LEU A 246 -11.68 18.40 -18.53
N ASP A 247 -11.84 19.68 -18.16
CA ASP A 247 -11.60 20.76 -19.12
C ASP A 247 -10.09 20.89 -19.38
N LYS A 248 -9.69 20.65 -20.62
CA LYS A 248 -8.30 20.70 -21.09
C LYS A 248 -8.09 21.78 -22.16
N SER A 249 -9.05 22.70 -22.31
CA SER A 249 -9.05 23.69 -23.40
C SER A 249 -8.04 24.82 -23.19
N GLU A 250 -7.77 25.18 -21.93
CA GLU A 250 -6.78 26.19 -21.59
C GLU A 250 -5.56 25.54 -20.91
N ILE A 251 -4.38 25.82 -21.46
CA ILE A 251 -3.10 25.41 -20.87
C ILE A 251 -2.24 26.64 -20.63
N ILE A 252 -1.91 26.89 -19.36
CA ILE A 252 -0.94 27.92 -19.00
C ILE A 252 0.48 27.35 -18.95
N LYS A 253 1.47 28.20 -19.23
CA LYS A 253 2.88 27.90 -19.02
C LYS A 253 3.47 28.84 -17.99
N THR A 254 4.24 28.31 -17.05
CA THR A 254 4.83 29.10 -15.96
C THR A 254 6.12 28.45 -15.46
N THR A 255 7.00 29.23 -14.85
CA THR A 255 8.18 28.72 -14.12
C THR A 255 7.90 28.52 -12.62
N VAL A 256 6.70 28.86 -12.17
CA VAL A 256 6.25 28.66 -10.78
C VAL A 256 5.64 27.27 -10.65
N SER A 257 6.32 26.38 -9.93
CA SER A 257 5.85 25.02 -9.67
C SER A 257 4.56 25.02 -8.83
N ARG A 258 3.64 24.11 -9.14
CA ARG A 258 2.46 23.82 -8.32
C ARG A 258 2.62 22.44 -7.66
N LYS A 259 2.24 22.33 -6.39
CA LYS A 259 2.03 21.07 -5.66
C LYS A 259 3.25 20.12 -5.72
N GLU A 260 3.08 18.88 -6.18
CA GLU A 260 4.10 17.82 -6.20
C GLU A 260 5.23 18.06 -7.22
N ASP A 261 5.10 19.02 -8.14
CA ASP A 261 6.09 19.28 -9.20
C ASP A 261 7.50 19.66 -8.69
N GLN A 262 7.63 20.02 -7.41
CA GLN A 262 8.89 20.42 -6.77
C GLN A 262 9.10 19.75 -5.39
N ASP A 263 8.44 18.63 -5.10
CA ASP A 263 8.52 18.02 -3.78
C ASP A 263 9.94 17.55 -3.38
N ILE A 264 10.71 16.89 -4.26
CA ILE A 264 12.11 16.53 -4.01
C ILE A 264 12.96 17.78 -3.79
N GLY A 265 12.80 18.79 -4.66
CA GLY A 265 13.53 20.06 -4.51
C GLY A 265 13.25 20.74 -3.17
N ASN A 266 12.00 20.66 -2.70
CA ASN A 266 11.59 21.16 -1.40
C ASN A 266 12.20 20.35 -0.24
N LEU A 267 12.37 19.03 -0.39
CA LEU A 267 13.03 18.16 0.59
C LEU A 267 14.50 18.48 0.81
N LEU A 268 15.18 19.06 -0.19
CA LEU A 268 16.56 19.54 -0.03
C LEU A 268 16.70 20.62 1.03
N ASN A 269 15.61 21.32 1.36
CA ASN A 269 15.61 22.42 2.33
C ASN A 269 16.76 23.40 2.06
N LEU A 270 16.84 23.94 0.84
CA LEU A 270 17.79 25.00 0.49
C LEU A 270 17.24 26.37 0.90
N TYR A 271 18.11 27.39 0.94
CA TYR A 271 17.69 28.78 1.12
C TYR A 271 17.28 29.41 -0.20
N ARG A 272 18.10 29.21 -1.23
CA ARG A 272 17.81 29.65 -2.59
C ARG A 272 17.15 28.50 -3.32
N PRO A 273 15.98 28.73 -3.96
CA PRO A 273 15.34 27.70 -4.75
C PRO A 273 16.21 27.31 -5.94
N LEU A 274 16.17 26.03 -6.31
CA LEU A 274 16.82 25.55 -7.52
C LEU A 274 16.12 26.11 -8.78
N PRO A 275 16.87 26.38 -9.87
CA PRO A 275 16.29 26.78 -11.15
C PRO A 275 15.27 25.76 -11.68
N THR A 276 14.06 26.21 -11.96
CA THR A 276 12.93 25.35 -12.34
C THR A 276 12.82 25.17 -13.86
N ASP A 277 11.99 24.21 -14.27
CA ASP A 277 11.54 24.09 -15.67
C ASP A 277 10.37 25.03 -15.97
N THR A 278 9.97 25.09 -17.24
CA THR A 278 8.64 25.57 -17.61
C THR A 278 7.63 24.44 -17.41
N PHE A 279 6.68 24.67 -16.52
CA PHE A 279 5.54 23.79 -16.26
C PHE A 279 4.39 24.10 -17.21
N SER A 280 3.51 23.12 -17.40
CA SER A 280 2.24 23.28 -18.11
C SER A 280 1.11 22.86 -17.19
N TYR A 281 0.01 23.60 -17.14
CA TYR A 281 -1.15 23.27 -16.32
C TYR A 281 -2.43 23.48 -17.10
N PHE A 282 -3.37 22.54 -16.98
CA PHE A 282 -4.75 22.81 -17.37
C PHE A 282 -5.32 23.83 -16.39
N GLU A 283 -5.82 24.94 -16.92
CA GLU A 283 -6.56 25.91 -16.10
C GLU A 283 -8.04 25.53 -16.12
N HIS A 284 -8.75 25.78 -15.01
CA HIS A 284 -10.20 25.52 -14.92
C HIS A 284 -10.65 24.06 -15.21
N TYR A 285 -9.79 23.07 -14.97
CA TYR A 285 -10.05 21.65 -15.26
C TYR A 285 -11.23 21.01 -14.48
N LEU A 286 -11.79 21.70 -13.50
CA LEU A 286 -12.88 21.22 -12.62
C LEU A 286 -14.29 21.62 -13.07
N PHE A 287 -14.45 22.42 -14.14
CA PHE A 287 -15.76 22.89 -14.59
C PHE A 287 -16.29 22.01 -15.74
N PRO A 288 -17.16 21.01 -15.48
CA PRO A 288 -17.71 20.18 -16.55
C PRO A 288 -18.60 21.03 -17.48
N LYS A 289 -18.39 20.89 -18.79
CA LYS A 289 -19.08 21.68 -19.83
C LYS A 289 -20.54 21.28 -20.05
N GLU A 290 -20.99 20.14 -19.54
CA GLU A 290 -22.31 19.60 -19.86
C GLU A 290 -23.39 19.93 -18.81
N LYS A 291 -24.58 20.33 -19.29
CA LYS A 291 -25.77 20.63 -18.47
C LYS A 291 -26.49 19.39 -17.93
N ARG A 292 -26.25 18.20 -18.50
CA ARG A 292 -26.80 16.93 -17.99
C ARG A 292 -25.97 16.48 -16.79
N LYS A 293 -26.53 15.65 -15.90
CA LYS A 293 -25.76 14.97 -14.85
C LYS A 293 -25.22 13.65 -15.43
N PRO A 294 -24.01 13.61 -16.02
CA PRO A 294 -23.49 12.36 -16.57
C PRO A 294 -23.15 11.39 -15.45
N TYR A 295 -22.88 10.15 -15.85
CA TYR A 295 -22.49 9.09 -14.94
C TYR A 295 -21.20 9.47 -14.20
N ARG A 296 -21.24 9.34 -12.87
CA ARG A 296 -20.12 9.54 -11.96
C ARG A 296 -19.83 8.18 -11.30
N PRO A 297 -18.82 7.43 -11.76
CA PRO A 297 -18.55 6.10 -11.23
C PRO A 297 -18.09 6.17 -9.77
N ASN A 298 -18.54 5.24 -8.94
CA ASN A 298 -17.95 5.02 -7.62
C ASN A 298 -16.61 4.30 -7.79
N ILE A 299 -15.51 4.97 -7.49
CA ILE A 299 -14.16 4.44 -7.68
C ILE A 299 -13.52 4.17 -6.31
N LEU A 300 -13.01 2.95 -6.12
CA LEU A 300 -12.04 2.66 -5.06
C LEU A 300 -10.64 2.80 -5.63
N LEU A 301 -9.94 3.86 -5.24
CA LEU A 301 -8.54 4.05 -5.57
C LEU A 301 -7.69 3.44 -4.46
N VAL A 302 -6.99 2.35 -4.73
CA VAL A 302 -5.95 1.82 -3.85
C VAL A 302 -4.61 2.20 -4.45
N GLY A 303 -3.82 3.01 -3.76
CA GLY A 303 -2.59 3.46 -4.38
C GLY A 303 -1.60 4.15 -3.47
N ASP A 304 -0.44 4.39 -4.05
CA ASP A 304 0.67 5.09 -3.41
C ASP A 304 0.51 6.63 -3.51
N SER A 305 1.58 7.37 -3.22
CA SER A 305 1.57 8.83 -3.16
C SER A 305 1.24 9.51 -4.49
N PHE A 306 1.38 8.84 -5.64
CA PHE A 306 0.97 9.39 -6.93
C PHE A 306 -0.53 9.68 -7.00
N SER A 307 -1.33 8.93 -6.24
CA SER A 307 -2.77 9.14 -6.13
C SER A 307 -3.13 10.55 -5.62
N TRP A 308 -2.23 11.21 -4.87
CA TRP A 308 -2.46 12.58 -4.38
C TRP A 308 -2.53 13.63 -5.49
N THR A 309 -1.89 13.39 -6.63
CA THR A 309 -2.01 14.27 -7.80
C THR A 309 -3.38 14.18 -8.47
N ILE A 310 -4.19 13.18 -8.11
CA ILE A 310 -5.58 13.00 -8.55
C ILE A 310 -6.50 13.48 -7.43
N TRP A 311 -6.34 12.90 -6.24
CA TRP A 311 -7.19 13.16 -5.07
C TRP A 311 -7.05 14.59 -4.53
N GLY A 312 -5.82 15.07 -4.36
CA GLY A 312 -5.51 16.41 -3.83
C GLY A 312 -5.73 17.57 -4.80
N GLN A 313 -6.23 17.28 -6.01
CA GLN A 313 -6.63 18.24 -7.04
C GLN A 313 -8.15 18.34 -7.18
N ASP A 314 -8.88 17.74 -6.26
CA ASP A 314 -10.33 17.72 -6.15
C ASP A 314 -11.08 17.07 -7.33
N ILE A 315 -10.38 16.31 -8.18
CA ILE A 315 -11.00 15.58 -9.30
C ILE A 315 -12.09 14.61 -8.82
N PRO A 316 -11.84 13.74 -7.82
CA PRO A 316 -12.86 12.81 -7.34
C PRO A 316 -14.12 13.51 -6.81
N HIS A 317 -13.96 14.67 -6.16
CA HIS A 317 -15.07 15.43 -5.55
C HIS A 317 -16.05 15.99 -6.59
N HIS A 318 -15.59 16.18 -7.83
CA HIS A 318 -16.41 16.73 -8.90
C HIS A 318 -16.82 15.70 -9.95
N TYR A 319 -15.98 14.70 -10.23
CA TYR A 319 -16.18 13.78 -11.34
C TYR A 319 -16.54 12.35 -10.93
N TRP A 320 -16.24 11.92 -9.70
CA TRP A 320 -16.52 10.56 -9.24
C TRP A 320 -17.77 10.52 -8.35
N GLY A 321 -18.32 9.33 -8.12
CA GLY A 321 -19.49 9.15 -7.27
C GLY A 321 -19.16 9.39 -5.79
N ASP A 322 -20.16 9.79 -5.01
CA ASP A 322 -20.01 10.16 -3.59
C ASP A 322 -19.46 9.02 -2.71
N SER A 323 -19.64 7.76 -3.11
CA SER A 323 -19.13 6.59 -2.39
C SER A 323 -17.71 6.20 -2.78
N SER A 324 -17.05 7.00 -3.63
CA SER A 324 -15.65 6.77 -4.00
C SER A 324 -14.73 6.98 -2.80
N LEU A 325 -13.68 6.17 -2.73
CA LEU A 325 -12.72 6.17 -1.63
C LEU A 325 -11.31 6.08 -2.17
N PHE A 326 -10.37 6.72 -1.48
CA PHE A 326 -8.94 6.51 -1.68
C PHE A 326 -8.35 5.83 -0.45
N LEU A 327 -7.81 4.64 -0.66
CA LEU A 327 -7.08 3.86 0.33
C LEU A 327 -5.57 4.07 0.12
N TYR A 328 -5.02 5.07 0.80
CA TYR A 328 -3.60 5.41 0.71
C TYR A 328 -2.76 4.30 1.32
N TYR A 329 -1.91 3.68 0.49
CA TYR A 329 -1.16 2.45 0.79
C TYR A 329 -2.03 1.36 1.43
N TYR A 330 -3.31 1.30 1.06
CA TYR A 330 -4.28 0.37 1.63
C TYR A 330 -4.37 0.39 3.17
N ASN A 331 -4.05 1.53 3.78
CA ASN A 331 -3.98 1.69 5.24
C ASN A 331 -4.82 2.85 5.75
N THR A 332 -4.91 3.94 4.98
CA THR A 332 -5.62 5.16 5.41
C THR A 332 -6.71 5.50 4.42
N ILE A 333 -7.92 5.73 4.92
CA ILE A 333 -9.11 6.03 4.13
C ILE A 333 -9.23 7.54 3.90
N TRP A 334 -9.58 7.92 2.68
CA TRP A 334 -9.98 9.27 2.29
C TRP A 334 -11.28 9.18 1.51
N ASP A 335 -12.29 9.97 1.90
CA ASP A 335 -13.60 10.01 1.25
C ASP A 335 -13.76 11.28 0.40
N THR A 336 -14.70 11.26 -0.54
CA THR A 336 -14.91 12.39 -1.44
C THR A 336 -15.51 13.62 -0.75
N LYS A 337 -15.87 13.53 0.52
CA LYS A 337 -16.53 14.61 1.27
C LYS A 337 -15.59 15.27 2.29
N TRP A 338 -14.36 14.78 2.41
CA TRP A 338 -13.47 15.12 3.52
C TRP A 338 -14.17 14.98 4.89
N GLY A 339 -15.03 13.97 4.99
CA GLY A 339 -15.88 13.70 6.13
C GLY A 339 -15.12 12.98 7.26
N PRO A 340 -15.84 12.53 8.30
CA PRO A 340 -15.23 11.85 9.45
C PRO A 340 -14.47 10.57 9.12
N LEU A 341 -14.71 9.97 7.95
CA LEU A 341 -14.00 8.78 7.49
C LEU A 341 -12.61 9.12 6.92
N SER A 342 -12.42 10.36 6.45
CA SER A 342 -11.14 10.81 5.92
C SER A 342 -10.05 10.84 7.01
N ASN A 343 -8.85 10.41 6.63
CA ASN A 343 -7.68 10.27 7.50
C ASN A 343 -7.87 9.27 8.66
N THR A 344 -8.71 8.26 8.48
CA THR A 344 -8.87 7.16 9.45
C THR A 344 -8.17 5.88 8.99
N PRO A 345 -7.71 5.02 9.91
CA PRO A 345 -7.18 3.70 9.56
C PRO A 345 -8.25 2.80 8.94
N LEU A 346 -7.86 2.01 7.94
CA LEU A 346 -8.68 0.97 7.34
C LEU A 346 -8.85 -0.21 8.31
N GLN A 347 -10.09 -0.61 8.58
CA GLN A 347 -10.42 -1.72 9.46
C GLN A 347 -10.75 -2.97 8.65
N GLN A 348 -10.50 -4.16 9.20
CA GLN A 348 -10.77 -5.44 8.52
C GLN A 348 -12.20 -5.51 7.96
N LYS A 349 -13.20 -5.22 8.80
CA LYS A 349 -14.63 -5.26 8.43
C LYS A 349 -15.03 -4.31 7.29
N GLN A 350 -14.14 -3.40 6.86
CA GLN A 350 -14.40 -2.43 5.79
C GLN A 350 -13.84 -2.87 4.43
N LYS A 351 -12.87 -3.79 4.41
CA LYS A 351 -12.07 -4.13 3.21
C LYS A 351 -12.94 -4.66 2.06
N LEU A 352 -13.58 -5.82 2.19
CA LEU A 352 -14.45 -6.35 1.14
C LEU A 352 -15.70 -5.50 0.88
N PRO A 353 -16.41 -4.92 1.88
CA PRO A 353 -17.53 -4.03 1.61
C PRO A 353 -17.17 -2.83 0.73
N PHE A 354 -16.01 -2.20 0.95
CA PHE A 354 -15.55 -1.09 0.11
C PHE A 354 -15.22 -1.53 -1.32
N ALA A 355 -14.66 -2.74 -1.48
CA ALA A 355 -14.45 -3.31 -2.81
C ALA A 355 -15.77 -3.57 -3.54
N LYS A 356 -16.74 -4.22 -2.87
CA LYS A 356 -18.03 -4.65 -3.45
C LYS A 356 -18.97 -3.50 -3.81
N GLN A 357 -18.88 -2.35 -3.15
CA GLN A 357 -19.75 -1.18 -3.43
C GLN A 357 -19.28 -0.32 -4.62
N SER A 358 -18.11 -0.63 -5.18
CA SER A 358 -17.47 0.20 -6.21
C SER A 358 -17.89 -0.21 -7.62
N ASP A 359 -17.98 0.74 -8.55
CA ASP A 359 -18.14 0.41 -9.97
C ASP A 359 -16.83 -0.08 -10.58
N ALA A 360 -15.71 0.48 -10.10
CA ALA A 360 -14.36 0.12 -10.50
C ALA A 360 -13.36 0.30 -9.35
N ILE A 361 -12.33 -0.54 -9.35
CA ILE A 361 -11.20 -0.46 -8.42
C ILE A 361 -9.94 -0.19 -9.23
N PHE A 362 -9.21 0.87 -8.88
CA PHE A 362 -7.88 1.14 -9.43
C PHE A 362 -6.81 0.74 -8.43
N LEU A 363 -5.91 -0.16 -8.84
CA LEU A 363 -4.64 -0.41 -8.15
C LEU A 363 -3.58 0.48 -8.80
N LEU A 364 -3.37 1.68 -8.23
CA LEU A 364 -2.43 2.67 -8.75
C LEU A 364 -1.07 2.52 -8.06
N ASN A 365 -0.08 2.01 -8.79
CA ASN A 365 1.27 1.82 -8.27
C ASN A 365 2.32 2.41 -9.20
N THR A 366 3.31 3.04 -8.60
CA THR A 366 4.54 3.47 -9.26
C THR A 366 5.50 2.30 -9.38
N PRO A 367 6.28 2.17 -10.47
CA PRO A 367 7.25 1.10 -10.63
C PRO A 367 8.19 0.88 -9.42
N MET A 368 8.61 1.93 -8.72
CA MET A 368 9.42 1.81 -7.50
C MET A 368 8.72 1.11 -6.32
N ASN A 369 7.38 1.11 -6.31
CA ASN A 369 6.56 0.53 -5.25
C ASN A 369 6.00 -0.85 -5.65
N MET A 370 6.31 -1.34 -6.85
CA MET A 370 5.76 -2.62 -7.33
C MET A 370 6.30 -3.84 -6.57
N GLY A 371 7.40 -3.71 -5.82
CA GLY A 371 7.81 -4.75 -4.87
C GLY A 371 6.77 -5.04 -3.77
N GLY A 372 5.91 -4.06 -3.48
CA GLY A 372 4.74 -4.15 -2.60
C GLY A 372 3.43 -3.89 -3.34
N PHE A 373 3.32 -4.35 -4.61
CA PHE A 373 2.15 -4.13 -5.46
C PHE A 373 0.83 -4.48 -4.75
N GLY A 374 -0.16 -3.59 -4.87
CA GLY A 374 -1.46 -3.70 -4.19
C GLY A 374 -1.44 -3.40 -2.69
N SER A 375 -0.28 -3.23 -2.06
CA SER A 375 -0.13 -2.90 -0.62
C SER A 375 -0.91 -3.82 0.34
N GLY A 376 -1.13 -5.07 -0.04
CA GLY A 376 -1.91 -6.06 0.74
C GLY A 376 -3.38 -6.19 0.33
N PHE A 377 -3.91 -5.31 -0.53
CA PHE A 377 -5.30 -5.39 -1.01
C PHE A 377 -5.60 -6.73 -1.68
N ILE A 378 -4.68 -7.21 -2.53
CA ILE A 378 -4.91 -8.41 -3.33
C ILE A 378 -5.03 -9.62 -2.43
N GLU A 379 -4.15 -9.73 -1.45
CA GLU A 379 -4.11 -10.80 -0.47
C GLU A 379 -5.35 -10.77 0.42
N ASP A 380 -5.67 -9.63 1.03
CA ASP A 380 -6.79 -9.54 1.96
C ASP A 380 -8.14 -9.80 1.29
N ILE A 381 -8.35 -9.29 0.07
CA ILE A 381 -9.60 -9.54 -0.65
C ILE A 381 -9.66 -10.99 -1.15
N PHE A 382 -8.54 -11.57 -1.56
CA PHE A 382 -8.49 -12.99 -1.90
C PHE A 382 -8.88 -13.86 -0.70
N ASP A 383 -8.34 -13.56 0.47
CA ASP A 383 -8.62 -14.30 1.71
C ASP A 383 -10.08 -14.07 2.17
N GLU A 384 -10.60 -12.83 2.14
CA GLU A 384 -12.00 -12.52 2.48
C GLU A 384 -13.03 -13.14 1.51
N LEU A 385 -12.59 -13.55 0.32
CA LEU A 385 -13.42 -14.29 -0.64
C LEU A 385 -13.30 -15.82 -0.48
N GLY A 386 -12.54 -16.33 0.49
CA GLY A 386 -12.31 -17.77 0.69
C GLY A 386 -11.22 -18.33 -0.23
N GLY A 387 -10.23 -17.52 -0.57
CA GLY A 387 -9.11 -17.91 -1.42
C GLY A 387 -8.15 -18.90 -0.77
N ILE A 388 -7.69 -19.89 -1.52
CA ILE A 388 -6.71 -20.91 -1.08
C ILE A 388 -5.50 -20.96 -2.02
N TYR A 389 -4.30 -21.01 -1.44
CA TYR A 389 -3.04 -21.24 -2.17
C TYR A 389 -2.19 -22.33 -1.48
N ASP A 390 -1.97 -23.45 -2.17
CA ASP A 390 -1.23 -24.62 -1.62
C ASP A 390 0.24 -24.71 -2.10
N GLY A 391 0.75 -23.67 -2.78
CA GLY A 391 2.07 -23.67 -3.41
C GLY A 391 2.10 -24.10 -4.87
N LYS A 392 1.02 -24.72 -5.39
CA LYS A 392 0.88 -25.14 -6.79
C LYS A 392 -0.38 -24.57 -7.44
N ASN A 393 -1.49 -24.64 -6.73
CA ASN A 393 -2.82 -24.22 -7.14
C ASN A 393 -3.24 -22.94 -6.41
N THR A 394 -3.98 -22.09 -7.11
CA THR A 394 -4.63 -20.90 -6.54
C THR A 394 -6.09 -20.98 -6.93
N THR A 395 -6.98 -21.02 -5.95
CA THR A 395 -8.44 -21.09 -6.15
C THR A 395 -9.13 -20.11 -5.22
N ILE A 396 -10.34 -19.68 -5.59
CA ILE A 396 -11.28 -19.07 -4.66
C ILE A 396 -12.45 -20.04 -4.60
N ASP A 397 -12.71 -20.60 -3.43
CA ASP A 397 -13.90 -21.41 -3.22
C ASP A 397 -15.08 -20.45 -3.07
N SER A 398 -15.65 -20.01 -4.20
CA SER A 398 -16.89 -19.23 -4.26
C SER A 398 -18.13 -20.03 -3.81
N LEU A 399 -17.95 -21.04 -2.95
CA LEU A 399 -18.96 -21.99 -2.48
C LEU A 399 -19.49 -21.66 -1.08
N LEU A 400 -18.97 -20.64 -0.40
CA LEU A 400 -19.48 -20.25 0.92
C LEU A 400 -20.77 -19.41 0.89
N VAL A 401 -21.22 -18.90 -0.28
CA VAL A 401 -22.50 -18.17 -0.38
C VAL A 401 -23.20 -18.40 -1.74
N ARG A 402 -23.80 -19.58 -1.93
CA ARG A 402 -25.16 -19.81 -2.51
C ARG A 402 -25.32 -21.21 -3.13
N ASN A 403 -26.46 -21.82 -2.78
CA ASN A 403 -27.10 -23.02 -3.30
C ASN A 403 -26.53 -24.37 -2.87
N MET A 404 -27.16 -24.91 -1.82
CA MET A 404 -27.33 -26.33 -1.56
C MET A 404 -27.99 -26.98 -2.79
N ASP A 405 -27.24 -27.79 -3.52
CA ASP A 405 -27.69 -28.99 -4.24
C ASP A 405 -26.43 -29.85 -4.50
N ASP A 406 -26.58 -31.16 -4.30
CA ASP A 406 -25.65 -32.29 -4.41
C ASP A 406 -24.17 -32.03 -4.74
N ASP A 407 -23.28 -32.56 -3.90
CA ASP A 407 -21.82 -32.39 -3.79
C ASP A 407 -21.33 -31.14 -3.02
N THR A 408 -21.60 -31.13 -1.71
CA THR A 408 -21.10 -30.09 -0.80
C THR A 408 -19.62 -30.29 -0.45
N ARG A 409 -18.78 -29.28 -0.75
CA ARG A 409 -17.47 -29.05 -0.12
C ARG A 409 -17.61 -27.90 0.89
N LEU A 410 -17.24 -28.13 2.14
CA LEU A 410 -17.17 -27.09 3.16
C LEU A 410 -15.74 -27.06 3.71
N GLY A 411 -15.06 -25.92 3.54
CA GLY A 411 -13.86 -25.58 4.28
C GLY A 411 -14.24 -24.65 5.43
N PHE A 412 -13.71 -24.91 6.63
CA PHE A 412 -13.88 -24.04 7.79
C PHE A 412 -12.51 -23.68 8.38
N GLU A 413 -12.38 -22.43 8.82
CA GLU A 413 -11.32 -21.97 9.73
C GLU A 413 -11.90 -21.83 11.15
N ILE A 414 -11.19 -22.38 12.13
CA ILE A 414 -11.56 -22.25 13.56
C ILE A 414 -10.62 -21.22 14.21
N PHE A 415 -11.17 -20.20 14.87
CA PHE A 415 -10.41 -19.21 15.63
C PHE A 415 -10.21 -19.65 17.08
N GLY A 416 -8.95 -19.82 17.50
CA GLY A 416 -8.51 -20.15 18.86
C GLY A 416 -6.98 -19.97 19.00
N LYS A 417 -6.44 -20.08 20.22
CA LYS A 417 -4.99 -19.87 20.50
C LYS A 417 -4.07 -20.89 19.82
N ASN A 418 -4.62 -21.97 19.29
CA ASN A 418 -3.92 -22.97 18.50
C ASN A 418 -4.45 -22.89 17.06
N LYS A 419 -3.57 -22.61 16.07
CA LYS A 419 -3.94 -22.60 14.65
C LYS A 419 -4.23 -24.02 14.18
N ILE A 420 -5.49 -24.41 14.22
CA ILE A 420 -5.98 -25.64 13.59
C ILE A 420 -5.97 -25.40 12.06
N GLY A 421 -5.38 -26.33 11.30
CA GLY A 421 -5.37 -26.28 9.83
C GLY A 421 -6.74 -26.58 9.20
N ASN A 422 -6.77 -26.78 7.88
CA ASN A 422 -7.99 -27.02 7.12
C ASN A 422 -8.60 -28.41 7.42
N VAL A 423 -9.90 -28.43 7.70
CA VAL A 423 -10.72 -29.65 7.84
C VAL A 423 -11.55 -29.84 6.57
N LEU A 424 -11.40 -30.97 5.86
CA LEU A 424 -12.20 -31.34 4.70
C LEU A 424 -13.03 -32.60 5.02
N LEU A 425 -14.35 -32.44 5.18
CA LEU A 425 -15.27 -33.57 5.23
C LEU A 425 -15.94 -33.72 3.85
N LYS A 426 -15.75 -34.88 3.21
CA LYS A 426 -16.35 -35.20 1.91
C LYS A 426 -17.38 -36.33 2.10
N LYS A 427 -18.64 -36.09 1.74
CA LYS A 427 -19.67 -37.12 1.71
C LYS A 427 -19.67 -37.82 0.35
N GLU A 428 -19.67 -39.14 0.32
CA GLU A 428 -19.85 -39.96 -0.88
C GLU A 428 -21.09 -40.85 -0.70
N ILE A 429 -22.18 -40.51 -1.39
CA ILE A 429 -23.41 -41.32 -1.39
C ILE A 429 -23.27 -42.36 -2.50
N LYS A 430 -23.24 -43.65 -2.16
CA LYS A 430 -23.25 -44.72 -3.17
C LYS A 430 -24.68 -45.02 -3.62
N THR A 431 -24.84 -45.44 -4.87
CA THR A 431 -26.10 -45.81 -5.53
C THR A 431 -26.93 -46.89 -4.81
N ASN A 432 -26.35 -47.57 -3.82
CA ASN A 432 -27.00 -48.63 -3.06
C ASN A 432 -27.58 -48.14 -1.71
N GLY A 433 -27.67 -46.83 -1.50
CA GLY A 433 -28.17 -46.21 -0.25
C GLY A 433 -27.11 -46.01 0.84
N ASN A 434 -26.04 -46.82 0.84
CA ASN A 434 -24.95 -46.70 1.82
C ASN A 434 -24.23 -45.35 1.72
N GLN A 435 -24.22 -44.62 2.84
CA GLN A 435 -23.50 -43.36 2.98
C GLN A 435 -22.08 -43.62 3.51
N ASN A 436 -21.09 -43.31 2.69
CA ASN A 436 -19.70 -43.27 3.13
C ASN A 436 -19.29 -41.81 3.29
N TYR A 437 -18.64 -41.51 4.40
CA TYR A 437 -18.03 -40.20 4.64
C TYR A 437 -16.51 -40.40 4.58
N GLU A 438 -15.84 -39.56 3.79
CA GLU A 438 -14.39 -39.47 3.73
C GLU A 438 -13.99 -38.20 4.49
N LEU A 439 -13.34 -38.40 5.65
CA LEU A 439 -12.82 -37.32 6.47
C LEU A 439 -11.33 -37.14 6.15
N ASN A 440 -11.00 -36.00 5.57
CA ASN A 440 -9.64 -35.62 5.21
C ASN A 440 -9.26 -34.38 6.01
N LEU A 441 -8.34 -34.54 6.95
CA LEU A 441 -7.88 -33.49 7.82
C LEU A 441 -6.45 -33.14 7.47
N LYS A 442 -6.19 -31.87 7.21
CA LYS A 442 -4.83 -31.36 7.01
C LYS A 442 -4.54 -30.31 8.04
N MET A 443 -3.84 -30.71 9.09
CA MET A 443 -3.72 -29.95 10.32
C MET A 443 -2.25 -29.74 10.65
N ASN A 444 -1.91 -28.57 11.18
CA ASN A 444 -0.58 -28.34 11.76
C ASN A 444 -0.75 -28.44 13.27
N LEU A 445 -0.59 -29.66 13.79
CA LEU A 445 -0.92 -29.98 15.17
C LEU A 445 0.24 -29.59 16.09
N HIS A 446 -0.07 -28.87 17.17
CA HIS A 446 0.88 -28.63 18.26
C HIS A 446 0.57 -29.49 19.49
N GLN A 447 -0.57 -30.19 19.49
CA GLN A 447 -1.10 -31.05 20.55
C GLN A 447 -1.94 -32.17 19.93
N ASN A 448 -2.14 -33.27 20.65
CA ASN A 448 -2.99 -34.36 20.21
C ASN A 448 -4.45 -33.89 20.18
N LEU A 449 -5.23 -34.35 19.22
CA LEU A 449 -6.64 -34.01 19.12
C LEU A 449 -7.49 -35.26 19.21
N LYS A 450 -8.59 -35.20 19.96
CA LYS A 450 -9.66 -36.19 19.89
C LYS A 450 -10.71 -35.68 18.92
N ILE A 451 -11.05 -36.51 17.94
CA ILE A 451 -12.09 -36.20 16.96
C ILE A 451 -13.22 -37.19 17.15
N VAL A 452 -14.42 -36.66 17.30
CA VAL A 452 -15.63 -37.44 17.55
C VAL A 452 -16.67 -37.07 16.52
N LEU A 453 -17.14 -38.07 15.77
CA LEU A 453 -18.33 -37.95 14.97
C LEU A 453 -19.52 -38.46 15.76
N LYS A 454 -20.58 -37.67 15.76
CA LYS A 454 -21.84 -37.97 16.44
C LYS A 454 -22.98 -38.02 15.43
N ASN A 455 -23.96 -38.88 15.67
CA ASN A 455 -25.31 -38.71 15.12
C ASN A 455 -26.19 -38.31 16.30
N GLU A 456 -26.70 -37.07 16.26
CA GLU A 456 -27.33 -36.43 17.42
C GLU A 456 -26.42 -36.50 18.67
N ASN A 457 -26.81 -37.27 19.68
CA ASN A 457 -26.06 -37.44 20.93
C ASN A 457 -25.25 -38.75 20.98
N LYS A 458 -25.29 -39.58 19.93
CA LYS A 458 -24.60 -40.87 19.90
C LYS A 458 -23.27 -40.76 19.15
N ILE A 459 -22.17 -41.16 19.79
CA ILE A 459 -20.87 -41.28 19.12
C ILE A 459 -20.96 -42.43 18.12
N ILE A 460 -20.70 -42.12 16.85
CA ILE A 460 -20.71 -43.08 15.74
C ILE A 460 -19.29 -43.44 15.30
N TRP A 461 -18.32 -42.57 15.57
CA TRP A 461 -16.91 -42.81 15.33
C TRP A 461 -16.08 -41.84 16.17
N GLU A 462 -14.93 -42.29 16.68
CA GLU A 462 -13.96 -41.42 17.33
C GLU A 462 -12.54 -41.88 17.01
N SER A 463 -11.60 -40.93 16.96
CA SER A 463 -10.17 -41.22 16.81
C SER A 463 -9.33 -40.15 17.54
N ILE A 464 -8.10 -40.52 17.87
CA ILE A 464 -7.11 -39.61 18.44
C ILE A 464 -6.02 -39.40 17.40
N LEU A 465 -5.83 -38.13 17.05
CA LEU A 465 -4.82 -37.65 16.13
C LEU A 465 -3.59 -37.21 16.91
N ASP A 466 -2.45 -37.84 16.61
CA ASP A 466 -1.18 -37.49 17.22
C ASP A 466 -0.67 -36.16 16.66
N LYS A 467 -0.12 -35.31 17.52
CA LYS A 467 0.49 -34.02 17.17
C LYS A 467 1.57 -34.11 16.08
N ASN A 468 2.16 -35.28 15.88
CA ASN A 468 3.18 -35.53 14.87
C ASN A 468 2.60 -35.87 13.48
N GLU A 469 1.28 -36.07 13.37
CA GLU A 469 0.60 -36.33 12.11
C GLU A 469 0.13 -35.02 11.47
N ASN A 470 0.69 -34.69 10.30
CA ASN A 470 0.35 -33.46 9.57
C ASN A 470 -0.87 -33.63 8.63
N GLU A 471 -1.25 -34.87 8.34
CA GLU A 471 -2.37 -35.20 7.47
C GLU A 471 -3.04 -36.50 7.97
N PHE A 472 -4.37 -36.53 7.96
CA PHE A 472 -5.17 -37.67 8.38
C PHE A 472 -6.28 -37.93 7.39
N PHE A 473 -6.45 -39.20 7.04
CA PHE A 473 -7.39 -39.66 6.02
C PHE A 473 -8.14 -40.86 6.57
N GLU A 474 -9.44 -40.74 6.76
CA GLU A 474 -10.26 -41.86 7.18
C GLU A 474 -11.58 -41.98 6.40
N LYS A 475 -11.89 -43.20 5.99
CA LYS A 475 -13.17 -43.55 5.37
C LYS A 475 -14.08 -44.19 6.39
N ILE A 476 -15.21 -43.55 6.63
CA ILE A 476 -16.15 -43.89 7.70
C ILE A 476 -17.47 -44.30 7.03
N ASN A 477 -17.85 -45.55 7.21
CA ASN A 477 -19.14 -46.06 6.73
C ASN A 477 -20.19 -45.84 7.82
N MET A 478 -21.20 -45.03 7.53
CA MET A 478 -22.22 -44.64 8.52
C MET A 478 -23.56 -45.37 8.35
N GLY A 479 -23.68 -46.28 7.38
CA GLY A 479 -24.95 -46.97 7.09
C GLY A 479 -26.02 -46.04 6.52
N ASN A 480 -27.27 -46.52 6.45
CA ASN A 480 -28.37 -45.84 5.74
C ASN A 480 -29.19 -44.87 6.61
N ASP A 481 -29.04 -44.94 7.94
CA ASP A 481 -29.97 -44.32 8.91
C ASP A 481 -29.42 -43.04 9.58
N VAL A 482 -28.44 -42.38 8.96
CA VAL A 482 -27.83 -41.16 9.53
C VAL A 482 -28.38 -39.91 8.82
N GLU A 483 -29.21 -39.16 9.53
CA GLU A 483 -29.84 -37.92 9.05
C GLU A 483 -29.11 -36.66 9.48
N LYS A 484 -28.42 -36.71 10.62
CA LYS A 484 -27.64 -35.58 11.14
C LYS A 484 -26.27 -36.07 11.59
N VAL A 485 -25.20 -35.42 11.15
CA VAL A 485 -23.84 -35.72 11.62
C VAL A 485 -23.33 -34.50 12.37
N GLY A 486 -22.81 -34.69 13.57
CA GLY A 486 -22.04 -33.71 14.32
C GLY A 486 -20.56 -34.07 14.23
N LEU A 487 -19.68 -33.12 13.93
CA LEU A 487 -18.24 -33.26 14.15
C LEU A 487 -17.88 -32.46 15.38
N GLN A 488 -17.26 -33.13 16.34
CA GLN A 488 -16.70 -32.54 17.54
C GLN A 488 -15.19 -32.74 17.53
N ILE A 489 -14.44 -31.68 17.77
CA ILE A 489 -12.98 -31.71 17.92
C ILE A 489 -12.65 -31.22 19.33
N GLU A 490 -11.91 -32.03 20.07
CA GLU A 490 -11.43 -31.75 21.43
C GLU A 490 -9.89 -31.81 21.44
N VAL A 491 -9.25 -30.95 22.23
CA VAL A 491 -7.82 -31.10 22.51
C VAL A 491 -7.64 -32.25 23.49
N ALA A 492 -6.86 -33.27 23.12
CA ALA A 492 -6.58 -34.39 23.99
C ALA A 492 -5.46 -33.99 24.96
N GLU A 493 -5.80 -33.65 26.20
CA GLU A 493 -4.80 -33.40 27.26
C GLU A 493 -4.19 -34.73 27.73
N GLU A 494 -2.85 -34.80 27.78
CA GLU A 494 -2.15 -35.84 28.54
C GLU A 494 -2.38 -35.58 30.03
N ASN A 495 -3.37 -36.27 30.61
CA ASN A 495 -3.66 -36.34 32.05
C ASN A 495 -3.96 -35.01 32.76
N THR A 496 -5.14 -34.42 32.55
CA THR A 496 -5.76 -33.52 33.54
C THR A 496 -7.28 -33.58 33.52
N THR A 497 -7.88 -33.52 34.71
CA THR A 497 -9.32 -33.57 34.95
C THR A 497 -10.00 -32.24 34.58
N ASN A 498 -10.84 -32.29 33.55
CA ASN A 498 -12.14 -31.62 33.40
C ASN A 498 -12.33 -30.09 33.53
N GLU A 499 -11.30 -29.24 33.43
CA GLU A 499 -11.52 -27.79 33.30
C GLU A 499 -10.55 -27.15 32.30
N GLY A 500 -10.95 -27.06 31.02
CA GLY A 500 -10.19 -26.26 30.04
C GLY A 500 -10.32 -26.60 28.55
N SER A 501 -11.07 -27.63 28.14
CA SER A 501 -11.15 -28.02 26.73
C SER A 501 -12.02 -27.07 25.89
N GLU A 502 -11.45 -26.46 24.85
CA GLU A 502 -12.23 -25.82 23.78
C GLU A 502 -12.92 -26.92 22.96
N ILE A 503 -14.26 -26.93 23.00
CA ILE A 503 -15.10 -27.87 22.25
C ILE A 503 -15.70 -27.12 21.05
N TYR A 504 -15.52 -27.66 19.85
CA TYR A 504 -16.12 -27.13 18.63
C TYR A 504 -17.15 -28.11 18.08
N ASP A 505 -18.42 -27.74 18.13
CA ASP A 505 -19.51 -28.54 17.58
C ASP A 505 -19.90 -28.03 16.18
N ILE A 506 -19.82 -28.89 15.17
CA ILE A 506 -20.25 -28.59 13.80
C ILE A 506 -21.36 -29.57 13.42
N PHE A 507 -22.55 -29.06 13.10
CA PHE A 507 -23.71 -29.89 12.74
C PHE A 507 -23.96 -29.88 11.23
N PHE A 508 -24.22 -31.05 10.66
CA PHE A 508 -24.60 -31.29 9.28
C PHE A 508 -26.01 -31.87 9.25
N GLU A 509 -26.98 -31.20 8.62
CA GLU A 509 -28.35 -31.70 8.46
C GLU A 509 -28.61 -32.21 7.03
N LYS A 510 -29.31 -33.34 6.92
CA LYS A 510 -29.89 -33.85 5.68
C LYS A 510 -31.03 -32.93 5.24
N LYS A 511 -31.04 -32.53 3.97
CA LYS A 511 -32.26 -32.05 3.31
C LYS A 511 -32.93 -33.21 2.58
#